data_AF-A0A0F6YK12-F1
#
_entry.id   AF-A0A0F6YK12-F1
#
_cell.length_a   1.000
_cell.length_b   1.000
_cell.length_c   1.000
_cell.angle_alpha   90.00
_cell.angle_beta   90.00
_cell.angle_gamma   90.00
#
_symmetry.space_group_name_H-M   'P 1'
#
loop_
_entity.id
_entity.type
_entity.pdbx_description
1 polymer ?
#
loop_
_entity_poly.entity_id
_entity_poly.type
_entity_poly.pdbx_seq_one_letter_code
_entity_poly.pdbx_strand_id
1 'polypeptide(L)'
;MRKIGLVAMAALLGLASVAPGCSNEDGNGDDGDAGGSGIDAGGDGTDGGGGGGMDATVDGDGGTGLDGAIFGEAGFVEVDGGILLPDGAIVACVQAECQGRLYLCGNCLDDDGDGLSDSEDPDCLGPCDNSEDRLDPAIPGIGEQCTRDCYFDQDSGDGNDDCSYDLPCDPLSPGSRPANPTCPYDDRRTCETEQSAACLDFCGPLVPNGCDCFGCCDIGGTGDNWVFIGSVPETGQPACTVEEALDHNYGSCRRCTPNMDCFNDCGRCELCLGRDPATIPADCFPPPPPSDAGVPRDDAGNPIDAGPRDAGTPTDAGPPPPPRCEDDRQPCGLPTDPACPGGYYCLTGCCIYFG
;
A
#
# COMPACT_ATOMS: atom_id res chain seq x y z
N MET A 1 -41.13 44.74 -48.34
CA MET A 1 -41.85 43.88 -49.33
C MET A 1 -41.49 42.44 -49.00
N ARG A 2 -42.42 41.59 -48.51
CA ARG A 2 -43.03 40.43 -49.22
C ARG A 2 -41.98 39.56 -49.97
N LYS A 3 -41.85 38.24 -49.78
CA LYS A 3 -42.77 37.14 -49.37
C LYS A 3 -41.99 36.13 -48.48
N ILE A 4 -42.53 35.51 -47.42
CA ILE A 4 -43.50 34.38 -47.34
C ILE A 4 -43.06 33.10 -48.08
N GLY A 5 -42.83 32.04 -47.31
CA GLY A 5 -42.68 30.64 -47.74
C GLY A 5 -43.01 29.71 -46.56
N LEU A 6 -44.17 29.03 -46.64
CA LEU A 6 -44.75 28.15 -45.62
C LEU A 6 -44.92 26.75 -46.24
N VAL A 7 -44.81 25.66 -45.45
CA VAL A 7 -45.30 24.26 -45.67
C VAL A 7 -44.42 23.30 -44.83
N ALA A 8 -44.91 22.27 -44.13
CA ALA A 8 -46.26 21.96 -43.64
C ALA A 8 -46.17 20.96 -42.47
N MET A 9 -47.25 20.82 -41.68
CA MET A 9 -47.42 19.76 -40.69
C MET A 9 -47.58 18.37 -41.33
N ALA A 10 -47.11 17.34 -40.64
CA ALA A 10 -47.73 16.02 -40.66
C ALA A 10 -47.76 15.49 -39.21
N ALA A 11 -48.97 15.27 -38.68
CA ALA A 11 -49.18 14.66 -37.37
C ALA A 11 -49.58 13.19 -37.56
N LEU A 12 -49.19 12.33 -36.61
CA LEU A 12 -49.81 11.02 -36.44
C LEU A 12 -49.98 10.71 -34.95
N LEU A 13 -51.23 10.44 -34.59
CA LEU A 13 -51.62 9.73 -33.37
C LEU A 13 -50.98 8.32 -33.44
N GLY A 14 -50.64 7.63 -32.36
CA GLY A 14 -51.04 7.78 -30.97
C GLY A 14 -51.74 6.49 -30.51
N LEU A 15 -51.32 5.93 -29.38
CA LEU A 15 -52.00 4.81 -28.70
C LEU A 15 -51.57 4.78 -27.24
N ALA A 16 -52.48 4.39 -26.35
CA ALA A 16 -52.37 4.62 -24.91
C ALA A 16 -52.38 3.32 -24.10
N SER A 17 -51.81 3.43 -22.89
CA SER A 17 -52.22 2.75 -21.65
C SER A 17 -52.31 1.22 -21.61
N VAL A 18 -51.45 0.60 -20.79
CA VAL A 18 -51.91 -0.21 -19.64
C VAL A 18 -50.87 -0.25 -18.52
N ALA A 19 -51.34 0.01 -17.29
CA ALA A 19 -50.85 -0.57 -16.04
C ALA A 19 -52.06 -1.30 -15.43
N PRO A 20 -51.89 -2.48 -14.82
CA PRO A 20 -51.48 -2.60 -13.40
C PRO A 20 -50.48 -3.77 -13.19
N GLY A 21 -49.98 -4.10 -12.00
CA GLY A 21 -50.08 -3.51 -10.65
C GLY A 21 -49.43 -4.45 -9.63
N CYS A 22 -49.12 -3.96 -8.42
CA CYS A 22 -48.63 -4.79 -7.33
C CYS A 22 -49.79 -5.24 -6.43
N SER A 23 -49.85 -6.54 -6.09
CA SER A 23 -50.51 -7.07 -4.88
C SER A 23 -50.13 -8.55 -4.66
N ASN A 24 -50.07 -8.92 -3.39
CA ASN A 24 -49.52 -10.17 -2.82
C ASN A 24 -50.43 -11.39 -3.02
N GLU A 25 -49.92 -12.58 -2.67
CA GLU A 25 -50.71 -13.62 -1.96
C GLU A 25 -49.80 -14.59 -1.16
N ASP A 26 -50.24 -14.97 0.04
CA ASP A 26 -49.53 -15.78 1.04
C ASP A 26 -49.82 -17.29 0.94
N GLY A 27 -48.99 -18.14 1.58
CA GLY A 27 -49.33 -19.55 1.88
C GLY A 27 -48.13 -20.51 1.82
N ASN A 28 -47.43 -20.79 2.94
CA ASN A 28 -47.79 -21.73 4.03
C ASN A 28 -47.42 -23.20 3.72
N GLY A 29 -46.43 -23.72 4.45
CA GLY A 29 -46.02 -25.14 4.45
C GLY A 29 -45.02 -25.43 5.56
N ASP A 30 -45.53 -25.78 6.74
CA ASP A 30 -44.78 -26.27 7.92
C ASP A 30 -44.33 -27.75 7.74
N ASP A 31 -43.69 -28.28 8.79
CA ASP A 31 -43.19 -29.67 8.98
C ASP A 31 -41.82 -29.98 8.31
N GLY A 32 -40.83 -30.60 8.98
CA GLY A 32 -40.75 -31.02 10.38
C GLY A 32 -39.68 -32.09 10.64
N ASP A 33 -38.93 -31.90 11.74
CA ASP A 33 -38.26 -32.91 12.60
C ASP A 33 -37.01 -33.73 12.18
N ALA A 34 -36.06 -33.72 13.15
CA ALA A 34 -35.07 -34.72 13.60
C ALA A 34 -34.25 -35.67 12.70
N GLY A 35 -32.98 -35.79 13.11
CA GLY A 35 -32.13 -37.00 12.96
C GLY A 35 -31.26 -37.01 11.70
N GLY A 36 -30.05 -37.55 11.71
CA GLY A 36 -29.38 -38.37 12.72
C GLY A 36 -28.52 -39.41 11.99
N SER A 37 -27.28 -39.62 12.45
CA SER A 37 -26.20 -40.41 11.82
C SER A 37 -26.62 -41.66 11.02
N GLY A 38 -26.05 -41.83 9.82
CA GLY A 38 -26.19 -43.03 9.00
C GLY A 38 -24.99 -43.22 8.07
N ILE A 39 -24.00 -43.99 8.52
CA ILE A 39 -22.89 -44.47 7.69
C ILE A 39 -23.41 -45.66 6.88
N ASP A 40 -23.18 -45.70 5.57
CA ASP A 40 -23.26 -46.95 4.81
C ASP A 40 -22.14 -47.06 3.78
N ALA A 41 -21.57 -48.25 3.68
CA ALA A 41 -20.34 -48.52 2.94
C ALA A 41 -20.56 -49.51 1.78
N GLY A 42 -19.81 -49.31 0.69
CA GLY A 42 -19.75 -50.25 -0.43
C GLY A 42 -19.02 -49.60 -1.63
N GLY A 43 -17.90 -50.12 -2.14
CA GLY A 43 -17.15 -51.31 -1.75
C GLY A 43 -16.85 -52.24 -2.93
N ASP A 44 -16.07 -51.78 -3.90
CA ASP A 44 -15.41 -52.54 -4.97
C ASP A 44 -14.37 -51.60 -5.62
N GLY A 45 -13.12 -51.94 -5.94
CA GLY A 45 -12.34 -53.17 -5.68
C GLY A 45 -11.15 -53.24 -6.65
N THR A 46 -9.91 -53.43 -6.14
CA THR A 46 -8.63 -53.73 -6.88
C THR A 46 -8.09 -52.67 -7.86
N ASP A 47 -6.80 -52.33 -7.98
CA ASP A 47 -5.53 -52.57 -7.23
C ASP A 47 -4.50 -51.50 -7.68
N GLY A 48 -3.36 -51.20 -7.03
CA GLY A 48 -2.79 -51.69 -5.76
C GLY A 48 -1.28 -51.34 -5.62
N GLY A 49 -0.87 -50.75 -4.47
CA GLY A 49 0.50 -50.29 -4.14
C GLY A 49 0.61 -48.75 -4.06
N GLY A 50 1.10 -48.10 -3.00
CA GLY A 50 1.90 -48.51 -1.84
C GLY A 50 3.21 -47.72 -1.82
N GLY A 51 3.58 -46.94 -0.80
CA GLY A 51 2.91 -46.60 0.46
C GLY A 51 3.73 -45.54 1.22
N GLY A 52 3.51 -45.39 2.54
CA GLY A 52 4.32 -44.51 3.39
C GLY A 52 3.56 -43.27 3.88
N GLY A 53 2.98 -43.36 5.08
CA GLY A 53 2.70 -42.18 5.87
C GLY A 53 3.92 -41.82 6.71
N MET A 54 4.18 -40.53 6.87
CA MET A 54 4.99 -39.94 7.92
C MET A 54 4.01 -38.98 8.62
N ASP A 55 3.59 -39.17 9.87
CA ASP A 55 4.38 -39.35 11.10
C ASP A 55 5.52 -38.33 11.18
N ALA A 56 5.14 -37.12 11.60
CA ALA A 56 6.06 -36.02 11.84
C ALA A 56 6.91 -36.32 13.08
N THR A 57 8.00 -37.05 12.89
CA THR A 57 9.02 -37.24 13.92
C THR A 57 9.79 -35.94 14.12
N VAL A 58 9.51 -35.26 15.22
CA VAL A 58 10.33 -34.15 15.73
C VAL A 58 11.66 -34.72 16.21
N ASP A 59 12.70 -34.66 15.37
CA ASP A 59 14.07 -34.82 15.83
C ASP A 59 14.45 -33.56 16.63
N GLY A 60 14.83 -33.78 17.89
CA GLY A 60 15.02 -32.70 18.84
C GLY A 60 16.39 -32.04 18.73
N ASP A 61 16.42 -30.82 18.18
CA ASP A 61 17.38 -29.80 18.63
C ASP A 61 16.80 -28.38 18.51
N GLY A 62 16.44 -27.78 19.65
CA GLY A 62 16.43 -26.33 19.92
C GLY A 62 15.56 -25.35 19.10
N GLY A 63 14.94 -25.73 17.99
CA GLY A 63 14.21 -24.80 17.11
C GLY A 63 12.96 -24.19 17.75
N THR A 64 12.88 -22.86 17.80
CA THR A 64 11.64 -22.13 18.12
C THR A 64 10.64 -22.36 16.98
N GLY A 65 9.51 -23.00 17.29
CA GLY A 65 8.52 -23.36 16.28
C GLY A 65 7.89 -22.15 15.60
N LEU A 66 8.01 -22.10 14.27
CA LEU A 66 7.10 -21.39 13.39
C LEU A 66 6.08 -22.41 12.89
N ASP A 67 4.80 -22.17 13.18
CA ASP A 67 3.69 -23.04 12.75
C ASP A 67 3.36 -22.69 11.30
N GLY A 68 3.61 -23.60 10.35
CA GLY A 68 3.30 -23.40 8.92
C GLY A 68 4.43 -23.69 7.91
N ALA A 69 5.68 -23.85 8.33
CA ALA A 69 6.79 -24.09 7.40
C ALA A 69 6.68 -25.45 6.66
N ILE A 70 6.41 -25.42 5.36
CA ILE A 70 6.44 -26.62 4.49
C ILE A 70 7.86 -26.84 3.98
N PHE A 71 8.50 -27.93 4.38
CA PHE A 71 9.85 -28.27 3.95
C PHE A 71 9.85 -28.92 2.56
N GLY A 72 10.25 -28.17 1.53
CA GLY A 72 10.51 -28.68 0.19
C GLY A 72 11.85 -29.42 0.07
N GLU A 73 11.88 -30.51 -0.68
CA GLU A 73 13.02 -31.44 -0.87
C GLU A 73 14.28 -30.80 -1.55
N ALA A 74 14.27 -29.49 -1.81
CA ALA A 74 15.34 -28.74 -2.49
C ALA A 74 16.08 -27.72 -1.59
N GLY A 75 15.71 -27.59 -0.31
CA GLY A 75 16.46 -26.78 0.66
C GLY A 75 16.43 -25.26 0.42
N PHE A 76 15.43 -24.77 -0.32
CA PHE A 76 15.07 -23.36 -0.40
C PHE A 76 13.70 -23.19 0.25
N VAL A 77 13.48 -22.09 0.96
CA VAL A 77 12.19 -21.77 1.55
C VAL A 77 11.56 -20.68 0.69
N GLU A 78 10.49 -21.00 -0.02
CA GLU A 78 9.50 -19.99 -0.39
C GLU A 78 8.69 -19.73 0.88
N VAL A 79 9.05 -18.65 1.57
CA VAL A 79 8.13 -17.93 2.44
C VAL A 79 7.72 -16.73 1.61
N ASP A 80 6.44 -16.61 1.28
CA ASP A 80 5.92 -15.38 0.69
C ASP A 80 6.22 -14.22 1.67
N GLY A 81 6.77 -13.11 1.17
CA GLY A 81 7.31 -12.02 1.99
C GLY A 81 8.55 -12.37 2.84
N GLY A 82 9.34 -13.40 2.52
CA GLY A 82 10.52 -13.81 3.31
C GLY A 82 11.88 -13.68 2.62
N ILE A 83 12.68 -12.67 2.99
CA ILE A 83 14.05 -12.51 2.46
C ILE A 83 15.06 -13.33 3.25
N LEU A 84 15.82 -14.20 2.56
CA LEU A 84 17.00 -14.85 3.10
C LEU A 84 18.22 -13.93 3.02
N LEU A 85 18.64 -13.38 4.17
CA LEU A 85 19.83 -12.54 4.27
C LEU A 85 21.13 -13.35 4.04
N PRO A 86 22.25 -12.70 3.64
CA PRO A 86 23.53 -13.37 3.38
C PRO A 86 24.16 -14.10 4.58
N ASP A 87 23.69 -13.86 5.79
CA ASP A 87 24.09 -14.55 7.03
C ASP A 87 23.22 -15.77 7.37
N GLY A 88 22.16 -16.03 6.59
CA GLY A 88 21.22 -17.13 6.78
C GLY A 88 20.02 -16.78 7.68
N ALA A 89 19.85 -15.52 8.09
CA ALA A 89 18.61 -15.09 8.72
C ALA A 89 17.48 -14.97 7.68
N ILE A 90 16.31 -15.52 8.00
CA ILE A 90 15.09 -15.23 7.25
C ILE A 90 14.47 -13.99 7.88
N VAL A 91 14.47 -12.87 7.15
CA VAL A 91 13.61 -11.72 7.44
C VAL A 91 12.23 -12.11 6.94
N ALA A 92 11.41 -12.66 7.83
CA ALA A 92 9.99 -12.82 7.55
C ALA A 92 9.32 -11.45 7.61
N CYS A 93 8.52 -11.11 6.60
CA CYS A 93 7.54 -10.05 6.66
C CYS A 93 6.70 -10.20 7.95
N VAL A 94 6.33 -9.07 8.52
CA VAL A 94 5.52 -9.03 9.74
C VAL A 94 4.22 -8.31 9.43
N GLN A 95 3.12 -9.04 9.54
CA GLN A 95 1.79 -8.53 9.24
C GLN A 95 1.52 -7.21 9.96
N ALA A 96 1.03 -6.25 9.18
CA ALA A 96 0.67 -4.92 9.64
C ALA A 96 -0.86 -4.79 9.57
N GLU A 97 -1.50 -4.83 10.73
CA GLU A 97 -2.91 -4.46 10.83
C GLU A 97 -3.06 -2.94 10.77
N CYS A 98 -4.10 -2.46 10.10
CA CYS A 98 -4.56 -1.08 10.22
C CYS A 98 -5.82 -1.08 11.12
N GLN A 99 -5.76 -0.44 12.30
CA GLN A 99 -6.81 -0.43 13.35
C GLN A 99 -7.51 -1.78 13.60
N GLY A 100 -6.73 -2.87 13.68
CA GLY A 100 -7.26 -4.22 13.92
C GLY A 100 -7.92 -4.91 12.70
N ARG A 101 -7.57 -4.48 11.48
CA ARG A 101 -7.92 -5.15 10.22
C ARG A 101 -6.67 -5.45 9.42
N LEU A 102 -6.67 -6.62 8.79
CA LEU A 102 -5.65 -7.03 7.82
C LEU A 102 -6.20 -6.80 6.41
N TYR A 103 -5.53 -5.96 5.63
CA TYR A 103 -5.82 -5.70 4.21
C TYR A 103 -4.80 -6.42 3.33
N LEU A 104 -4.75 -6.16 2.01
CA LEU A 104 -3.84 -6.87 1.11
C LEU A 104 -2.39 -6.46 1.39
N CYS A 105 -2.10 -5.16 1.31
CA CYS A 105 -0.81 -4.52 1.57
C CYS A 105 -0.31 -4.56 3.04
N GLY A 106 -0.73 -5.54 3.83
CA GLY A 106 -0.18 -5.79 5.16
C GLY A 106 -0.27 -7.25 5.59
N ASN A 107 -0.58 -8.18 4.66
CA ASN A 107 -0.85 -9.59 4.97
C ASN A 107 0.35 -10.52 4.76
N CYS A 108 1.45 -10.01 4.22
CA CYS A 108 2.68 -10.72 3.85
C CYS A 108 2.54 -11.74 2.70
N LEU A 109 1.70 -11.45 1.71
CA LEU A 109 1.56 -12.20 0.47
C LEU A 109 1.88 -11.29 -0.73
N ASP A 110 2.12 -11.93 -1.86
CA ASP A 110 2.16 -11.34 -3.20
C ASP A 110 0.78 -11.66 -3.83
N ASP A 111 -0.23 -10.82 -3.57
CA ASP A 111 -1.62 -11.06 -3.95
C ASP A 111 -1.89 -10.76 -5.45
N ASP A 112 -1.02 -10.00 -6.12
CA ASP A 112 -1.13 -9.68 -7.55
C ASP A 112 -0.21 -10.51 -8.47
N GLY A 113 0.91 -11.02 -7.95
CA GLY A 113 1.86 -11.92 -8.61
C GLY A 113 3.03 -11.22 -9.32
N ASP A 114 3.38 -9.97 -8.99
CA ASP A 114 4.52 -9.25 -9.55
C ASP A 114 5.89 -9.68 -8.96
N GLY A 115 5.88 -10.27 -7.75
CA GLY A 115 7.06 -10.74 -7.03
C GLY A 115 7.53 -9.82 -5.89
N LEU A 116 6.78 -8.77 -5.57
CA LEU A 116 6.88 -7.93 -4.38
C LEU A 116 5.69 -8.22 -3.45
N SER A 117 5.67 -7.64 -2.24
CA SER A 117 4.61 -7.89 -1.24
C SER A 117 4.53 -6.77 -0.22
N ASP A 118 3.33 -6.38 0.22
CA ASP A 118 3.11 -5.35 1.24
C ASP A 118 3.98 -4.09 0.99
N SER A 119 4.87 -3.75 1.94
CA SER A 119 5.72 -2.56 1.88
C SER A 119 6.93 -2.66 0.95
N GLU A 120 7.17 -3.82 0.33
CA GLU A 120 8.17 -3.96 -0.73
C GLU A 120 7.57 -3.63 -2.11
N ASP A 121 6.23 -3.65 -2.23
CA ASP A 121 5.49 -3.23 -3.42
C ASP A 121 5.37 -1.69 -3.50
N PRO A 122 5.80 -1.05 -4.62
CA PRO A 122 5.61 0.39 -4.84
C PRO A 122 4.15 0.86 -4.95
N ASP A 123 3.22 0.01 -5.37
CA ASP A 123 1.82 0.36 -5.57
C ASP A 123 1.01 0.34 -4.25
N CYS A 124 1.51 -0.36 -3.22
CA CYS A 124 0.95 -0.36 -1.86
C CYS A 124 1.15 0.97 -1.11
N LEU A 125 0.04 1.67 -0.84
CA LEU A 125 0.05 2.99 -0.17
C LEU A 125 0.18 2.93 1.36
N GLY A 126 0.00 1.75 1.97
CA GLY A 126 -0.01 1.54 3.42
C GLY A 126 -0.70 0.22 3.81
N PRO A 127 -0.69 -0.19 5.09
CA PRO A 127 -1.32 -1.43 5.56
C PRO A 127 -2.86 -1.33 5.62
N CYS A 128 -3.40 -0.16 5.29
CA CYS A 128 -4.82 0.12 5.13
C CYS A 128 -5.25 -0.09 3.67
N ASP A 129 -4.34 -0.38 2.75
CA ASP A 129 -4.63 -0.55 1.33
C ASP A 129 -5.07 -1.99 1.02
N ASN A 130 -6.22 -2.14 0.34
CA ASN A 130 -6.78 -3.40 -0.12
C ASN A 130 -6.44 -3.66 -1.60
N SER A 131 -5.29 -3.18 -2.06
CA SER A 131 -4.85 -3.27 -3.45
C SER A 131 -3.33 -3.26 -3.58
N GLU A 132 -2.77 -4.31 -4.18
CA GLU A 132 -1.36 -4.35 -4.57
C GLU A 132 -1.20 -3.91 -6.05
N ASP A 133 -2.19 -4.20 -6.92
CA ASP A 133 -2.10 -3.98 -8.37
C ASP A 133 -2.31 -2.52 -8.87
N ARG A 134 -2.31 -1.50 -7.99
CA ARG A 134 -2.62 -0.08 -8.33
C ARG A 134 -2.50 0.87 -7.13
N LEU A 135 -2.21 2.14 -7.44
CA LEU A 135 -2.32 3.30 -6.55
C LEU A 135 -3.79 3.69 -6.24
N ASP A 136 -4.55 2.82 -5.58
CA ASP A 136 -5.92 3.07 -5.11
C ASP A 136 -6.27 2.12 -3.94
N PRO A 137 -6.59 2.63 -2.72
CA PRO A 137 -6.87 1.85 -1.51
C PRO A 137 -7.89 0.71 -1.65
N ALA A 138 -8.74 0.76 -2.68
CA ALA A 138 -9.80 -0.20 -3.00
C ALA A 138 -10.80 -0.50 -1.86
N ILE A 139 -10.76 0.24 -0.75
CA ILE A 139 -11.74 0.17 0.34
C ILE A 139 -13.06 0.80 -0.14
N PRO A 140 -14.19 0.05 -0.09
CA PRO A 140 -15.50 0.59 -0.46
C PRO A 140 -15.93 1.75 0.44
N GLY A 141 -15.98 2.95 -0.12
CA GLY A 141 -16.36 4.19 0.57
C GLY A 141 -15.33 5.29 0.39
N ILE A 142 -14.05 4.93 0.31
CA ILE A 142 -12.97 5.85 0.00
C ILE A 142 -13.08 6.23 -1.50
N GLY A 143 -12.92 7.52 -1.83
CA GLY A 143 -12.80 7.98 -3.23
C GLY A 143 -14.06 8.48 -3.95
N GLU A 144 -15.28 8.11 -3.55
CA GLU A 144 -16.50 8.61 -4.23
C GLU A 144 -16.96 10.02 -3.80
N GLN A 145 -16.35 10.57 -2.77
CA GLN A 145 -16.78 11.81 -2.12
C GLN A 145 -15.97 13.05 -2.52
N CYS A 146 -16.69 14.15 -2.74
CA CYS A 146 -16.14 15.38 -3.29
C CYS A 146 -15.55 16.33 -2.24
N THR A 147 -15.86 16.08 -0.97
CA THR A 147 -15.13 16.63 0.17
C THR A 147 -14.38 15.44 0.77
N ARG A 148 -13.09 15.61 1.00
CA ARG A 148 -12.14 14.56 1.36
C ARG A 148 -11.63 14.77 2.77
N ASP A 149 -11.53 13.64 3.42
CA ASP A 149 -10.93 13.44 4.73
C ASP A 149 -9.42 13.15 4.57
N CYS A 150 -8.74 12.70 5.63
CA CYS A 150 -7.47 11.98 5.47
C CYS A 150 -7.63 10.84 4.45
N TYR A 151 -6.67 10.68 3.53
CA TYR A 151 -6.76 9.65 2.49
C TYR A 151 -6.11 8.31 2.88
N PHE A 152 -5.19 8.33 3.85
CA PHE A 152 -4.37 7.18 4.24
C PHE A 152 -4.84 6.52 5.54
N ASP A 153 -5.98 6.93 6.08
CA ASP A 153 -6.65 6.23 7.17
C ASP A 153 -7.69 5.23 6.62
N GLN A 154 -8.63 4.79 7.45
CA GLN A 154 -9.68 3.83 7.09
C GLN A 154 -11.08 4.44 7.06
N ASP A 155 -11.17 5.71 7.43
CA ASP A 155 -12.41 6.46 7.50
C ASP A 155 -12.67 7.08 6.12
N SER A 156 -13.77 7.82 6.04
CA SER A 156 -14.18 8.59 4.87
C SER A 156 -15.17 9.64 5.35
N GLY A 157 -14.87 10.34 6.44
CA GLY A 157 -15.77 11.33 6.99
C GLY A 157 -15.25 11.90 8.30
N ASP A 158 -15.06 13.22 8.25
CA ASP A 158 -14.41 14.23 9.10
C ASP A 158 -14.63 14.19 10.64
N GLY A 159 -15.03 13.05 11.20
CA GLY A 159 -15.46 12.87 12.58
C GLY A 159 -14.37 12.41 13.56
N ASN A 160 -13.22 11.99 13.07
CA ASN A 160 -12.06 11.51 13.85
C ASN A 160 -10.93 12.56 13.92
N ASP A 161 -10.69 13.34 12.86
CA ASP A 161 -9.48 14.16 12.68
C ASP A 161 -9.71 15.64 12.27
N ASP A 162 -10.91 16.04 11.81
CA ASP A 162 -11.21 17.40 11.32
C ASP A 162 -10.36 17.79 10.08
N CYS A 163 -10.04 16.83 9.19
CA CYS A 163 -9.50 17.08 7.84
C CYS A 163 -10.61 17.47 6.84
N SER A 164 -10.33 18.41 5.93
CA SER A 164 -11.30 18.83 4.91
C SER A 164 -10.61 19.33 3.63
N TYR A 165 -10.92 18.69 2.49
CA TYR A 165 -10.52 19.18 1.18
C TYR A 165 -11.58 18.98 0.10
N ASP A 166 -11.99 20.08 -0.54
CA ASP A 166 -12.99 20.09 -1.59
C ASP A 166 -12.39 19.77 -2.98
N LEU A 167 -12.40 18.50 -3.42
CA LEU A 167 -11.91 18.09 -4.76
C LEU A 167 -12.40 18.95 -5.94
N PRO A 168 -13.64 19.50 -5.97
CA PRO A 168 -14.11 20.41 -7.02
C PRO A 168 -13.40 21.77 -7.09
N CYS A 169 -12.63 22.16 -6.06
CA CYS A 169 -11.92 23.44 -6.04
C CYS A 169 -10.66 23.44 -6.93
N ASP A 170 -10.05 22.27 -7.13
CA ASP A 170 -8.77 22.14 -7.81
C ASP A 170 -8.98 21.93 -9.32
N PRO A 171 -8.44 22.82 -10.18
CA PRO A 171 -8.58 22.73 -11.64
C PRO A 171 -7.77 21.60 -12.29
N LEU A 172 -6.89 20.91 -11.54
CA LEU A 172 -6.10 19.77 -12.01
C LEU A 172 -6.53 18.43 -11.41
N SER A 173 -7.15 18.44 -10.23
CA SER A 173 -7.74 17.31 -9.48
C SER A 173 -8.53 16.32 -10.35
N PRO A 174 -8.82 15.10 -9.86
CA PRO A 174 -9.75 14.17 -10.49
C PRO A 174 -11.11 14.79 -10.89
N GLY A 175 -11.55 15.88 -10.24
CA GLY A 175 -12.74 16.65 -10.65
C GLY A 175 -12.61 17.36 -12.01
N SER A 176 -11.39 17.47 -12.53
CA SER A 176 -11.03 18.04 -13.83
C SER A 176 -10.83 16.95 -14.91
N ARG A 177 -10.50 17.33 -16.15
CA ARG A 177 -10.65 16.43 -17.32
C ARG A 177 -9.63 15.28 -17.38
N PRO A 178 -10.04 14.02 -17.66
CA PRO A 178 -11.41 13.55 -17.88
C PRO A 178 -12.23 13.60 -16.58
N ALA A 179 -13.33 14.36 -16.62
CA ALA A 179 -14.02 14.82 -15.41
C ALA A 179 -14.52 13.62 -14.61
N ASN A 180 -14.10 13.50 -13.35
CA ASN A 180 -14.84 12.69 -12.38
C ASN A 180 -16.30 13.19 -12.42
N PRO A 181 -17.26 12.37 -12.92
CA PRO A 181 -18.62 12.82 -13.12
C PRO A 181 -19.35 13.05 -11.79
N THR A 182 -18.83 12.48 -10.70
CA THR A 182 -19.31 12.66 -9.33
C THR A 182 -18.90 14.02 -8.76
N CYS A 183 -17.67 14.47 -9.04
CA CYS A 183 -17.06 15.65 -8.42
C CYS A 183 -16.51 16.69 -9.42
N PRO A 184 -17.33 17.20 -10.37
CA PRO A 184 -16.86 18.11 -11.41
C PRO A 184 -16.35 19.44 -10.83
N TYR A 185 -15.23 19.93 -11.38
CA TYR A 185 -14.63 21.22 -11.03
C TYR A 185 -15.63 22.40 -11.05
N ASP A 186 -15.61 23.20 -9.98
CA ASP A 186 -16.45 24.39 -9.79
C ASP A 186 -15.60 25.59 -9.34
N ASP A 187 -15.46 26.58 -10.24
CA ASP A 187 -14.68 27.81 -10.06
C ASP A 187 -15.20 28.75 -8.96
N ARG A 188 -16.26 28.36 -8.26
CA ARG A 188 -16.83 29.04 -7.08
C ARG A 188 -16.36 28.46 -5.76
N ARG A 189 -15.78 27.26 -5.74
CA ARG A 189 -15.16 26.69 -4.54
C ARG A 189 -13.75 27.26 -4.37
N THR A 190 -13.27 27.23 -3.14
CA THR A 190 -11.92 27.67 -2.77
C THR A 190 -11.23 26.49 -2.11
N CYS A 191 -10.01 26.17 -2.50
CA CYS A 191 -9.24 25.14 -1.82
C CYS A 191 -8.77 25.62 -0.45
N GLU A 192 -8.97 24.80 0.57
CA GLU A 192 -8.52 25.06 1.94
C GLU A 192 -7.02 24.73 2.04
N THR A 193 -6.18 25.77 1.91
CA THR A 193 -4.71 25.66 1.91
C THR A 193 -4.08 25.76 3.31
N GLU A 194 -4.91 25.73 4.36
CA GLU A 194 -4.51 25.65 5.76
C GLU A 194 -5.46 24.64 6.40
N GLN A 195 -4.93 23.63 7.08
CA GLN A 195 -5.69 22.54 7.70
C GLN A 195 -5.79 22.72 9.22
N SER A 196 -6.69 21.96 9.85
CA SER A 196 -6.82 21.96 11.30
C SER A 196 -5.57 21.32 11.94
N ALA A 197 -5.20 21.74 13.15
CA ALA A 197 -4.11 21.07 13.87
C ALA A 197 -4.43 19.59 14.18
N ALA A 198 -5.72 19.24 14.29
CA ALA A 198 -6.14 17.86 14.47
C ALA A 198 -5.88 17.02 13.21
N CYS A 199 -6.15 17.57 12.03
CA CYS A 199 -5.86 16.94 10.73
C CYS A 199 -4.34 16.69 10.57
N LEU A 200 -3.51 17.69 10.91
CA LEU A 200 -2.05 17.56 10.86
C LEU A 200 -1.53 16.52 11.89
N ASP A 201 -2.04 16.53 13.12
CA ASP A 201 -1.63 15.61 14.19
C ASP A 201 -2.05 14.15 13.92
N PHE A 202 -3.17 13.92 13.22
CA PHE A 202 -3.71 12.58 12.94
C PHE A 202 -3.30 12.03 11.57
N CYS A 203 -3.53 12.79 10.50
CA CYS A 203 -3.27 12.33 9.14
C CYS A 203 -1.78 12.42 8.78
N GLY A 204 -1.09 13.49 9.19
CA GLY A 204 0.31 13.76 8.84
C GLY A 204 1.27 12.56 9.03
N PRO A 205 1.22 11.83 10.17
CA PRO A 205 2.03 10.63 10.38
C PRO A 205 1.75 9.45 9.43
N LEU A 206 0.59 9.44 8.77
CA LEU A 206 0.12 8.42 7.83
C LEU A 206 0.38 8.80 6.35
N VAL A 207 0.74 10.06 6.07
CA VAL A 207 1.02 10.54 4.71
C VAL A 207 2.37 9.99 4.23
N PRO A 208 2.44 9.23 3.12
CA PRO A 208 3.71 8.78 2.54
C PRO A 208 4.59 9.95 2.11
N ASN A 209 5.91 9.77 2.17
CA ASN A 209 6.87 10.79 1.72
C ASN A 209 6.65 11.08 0.21
N GLY A 210 6.44 12.35 -0.11
CA GLY A 210 6.06 12.81 -1.45
C GLY A 210 4.55 12.92 -1.69
N CYS A 211 3.69 12.80 -0.67
CA CYS A 211 2.22 12.96 -0.79
C CYS A 211 1.67 14.08 0.10
N ASP A 212 0.45 14.56 -0.21
CA ASP A 212 -0.41 15.33 0.71
C ASP A 212 -1.49 14.45 1.36
N CYS A 213 -2.12 14.93 2.44
CA CYS A 213 -3.20 14.21 3.14
C CYS A 213 -4.35 13.73 2.25
N PHE A 214 -4.54 14.34 1.08
CA PHE A 214 -5.73 14.18 0.27
C PHE A 214 -5.50 13.30 -0.96
N GLY A 215 -4.33 12.67 -1.07
CA GLY A 215 -3.97 11.75 -2.14
C GLY A 215 -3.43 12.44 -3.40
N CYS A 216 -2.76 13.58 -3.28
CA CYS A 216 -1.94 14.14 -4.34
C CYS A 216 -0.45 13.89 -4.06
N CYS A 217 0.23 13.15 -4.94
CA CYS A 217 1.61 12.71 -4.74
C CYS A 217 2.53 13.14 -5.90
N ASP A 218 3.79 13.46 -5.56
CA ASP A 218 4.90 13.73 -6.49
C ASP A 218 5.65 12.43 -6.79
N ILE A 219 5.15 11.67 -7.76
CA ILE A 219 5.63 10.31 -8.03
C ILE A 219 7.05 10.34 -8.62
N GLY A 220 7.99 9.76 -7.89
CA GLY A 220 9.43 9.81 -8.18
C GLY A 220 10.20 10.91 -7.45
N GLY A 221 9.53 11.82 -6.73
CA GLY A 221 10.18 12.86 -5.94
C GLY A 221 10.88 13.95 -6.76
N THR A 222 10.31 14.34 -7.91
CA THR A 222 10.93 15.30 -8.85
C THR A 222 10.51 16.76 -8.63
N GLY A 223 9.42 16.99 -7.88
CA GLY A 223 8.75 18.25 -7.63
C GLY A 223 7.78 18.68 -8.75
N ASP A 224 7.54 17.83 -9.75
CA ASP A 224 6.70 18.15 -10.91
C ASP A 224 5.77 17.03 -11.40
N ASN A 225 5.87 15.80 -10.87
CA ASN A 225 5.04 14.66 -11.27
C ASN A 225 3.82 14.44 -10.37
N TRP A 226 2.98 15.47 -10.28
CA TRP A 226 1.80 15.51 -9.41
C TRP A 226 0.65 14.65 -9.96
N VAL A 227 0.43 13.51 -9.31
CA VAL A 227 -0.57 12.47 -9.63
C VAL A 227 -1.52 12.28 -8.45
N PHE A 228 -2.82 12.18 -8.76
CA PHE A 228 -3.85 11.81 -7.80
C PHE A 228 -3.93 10.29 -7.68
N ILE A 229 -3.59 9.77 -6.51
CA ILE A 229 -3.82 8.36 -6.17
C ILE A 229 -5.32 8.15 -5.89
N GLY A 230 -5.86 7.00 -6.29
CA GLY A 230 -7.30 6.79 -6.50
C GLY A 230 -7.79 7.24 -7.88
N SER A 231 -6.92 7.17 -8.90
CA SER A 231 -7.28 7.55 -10.26
C SER A 231 -8.02 6.44 -11.03
N VAL A 232 -9.34 6.61 -11.13
CA VAL A 232 -10.23 5.81 -11.99
C VAL A 232 -10.32 6.41 -13.40
N PRO A 233 -9.74 5.80 -14.46
CA PRO A 233 -9.92 6.22 -15.85
C PRO A 233 -11.37 6.13 -16.34
N GLU A 234 -11.67 6.74 -17.50
CA GLU A 234 -13.02 6.75 -18.11
C GLU A 234 -13.61 5.33 -18.37
N THR A 235 -12.77 4.30 -18.39
CA THR A 235 -13.15 2.88 -18.54
C THR A 235 -13.76 2.27 -17.26
N GLY A 236 -13.65 2.94 -16.10
CA GLY A 236 -14.34 2.56 -14.87
C GLY A 236 -13.65 1.47 -14.03
N GLN A 237 -12.38 1.17 -14.30
CA GLN A 237 -11.52 0.35 -13.42
C GLN A 237 -10.30 1.19 -13.06
N PRO A 238 -9.99 1.43 -11.76
CA PRO A 238 -8.74 2.07 -11.38
C PRO A 238 -7.57 1.24 -11.89
N ALA A 239 -6.59 1.91 -12.48
CA ALA A 239 -5.51 1.28 -13.24
C ALA A 239 -4.17 2.03 -13.14
N CYS A 240 -4.15 3.18 -12.45
CA CYS A 240 -2.92 3.94 -12.28
C CYS A 240 -1.97 3.17 -11.36
N THR A 241 -0.86 2.69 -11.90
CA THR A 241 0.26 2.12 -11.15
C THR A 241 1.39 3.15 -11.00
N VAL A 242 2.38 2.85 -10.16
CA VAL A 242 3.64 3.61 -10.08
C VAL A 242 4.33 3.69 -11.43
N GLU A 243 4.38 2.58 -12.20
CA GLU A 243 4.98 2.60 -13.55
C GLU A 243 4.24 3.57 -14.48
N GLU A 244 2.91 3.51 -14.54
CA GLU A 244 2.11 4.43 -15.36
C GLU A 244 2.27 5.90 -14.93
N ALA A 245 2.40 6.15 -13.63
CA ALA A 245 2.61 7.49 -13.09
C ALA A 245 4.00 8.04 -13.42
N LEU A 246 5.06 7.22 -13.35
CA LEU A 246 6.42 7.60 -13.76
C LEU A 246 6.53 7.85 -15.27
N ASP A 247 5.80 7.10 -16.09
CA ASP A 247 5.68 7.32 -17.53
C ASP A 247 4.77 8.52 -17.90
N HIS A 248 4.21 9.22 -16.90
CA HIS A 248 3.29 10.34 -17.03
C HIS A 248 2.03 10.00 -17.85
N ASN A 249 1.49 8.78 -17.69
CA ASN A 249 0.24 8.35 -18.32
C ASN A 249 -0.98 9.02 -17.68
N TYR A 250 -1.17 10.31 -17.95
CA TYR A 250 -2.28 11.09 -17.41
C TYR A 250 -3.69 10.69 -17.91
N GLY A 251 -3.79 9.64 -18.72
CA GLY A 251 -5.07 8.99 -19.07
C GLY A 251 -5.57 8.05 -17.97
N SER A 252 -4.65 7.33 -17.33
CA SER A 252 -4.92 6.47 -16.17
C SER A 252 -4.67 7.23 -14.86
N CYS A 253 -3.53 7.92 -14.75
CA CYS A 253 -3.06 8.62 -13.57
C CYS A 253 -3.42 10.11 -13.62
N ARG A 254 -4.61 10.51 -13.14
CA ARG A 254 -5.04 11.91 -13.21
C ARG A 254 -4.10 12.80 -12.41
N ARG A 255 -4.03 14.08 -12.79
CA ARG A 255 -3.22 15.07 -12.08
C ARG A 255 -3.96 15.62 -10.86
N CYS A 256 -3.27 16.46 -10.10
CA CYS A 256 -3.81 17.19 -8.96
C CYS A 256 -2.93 18.41 -8.65
N THR A 257 -3.42 19.28 -7.77
CA THR A 257 -2.64 20.33 -7.11
C THR A 257 -2.48 19.96 -5.63
N PRO A 258 -1.24 19.78 -5.12
CA PRO A 258 -1.01 19.35 -3.74
C PRO A 258 -1.40 20.43 -2.71
N ASN A 259 -1.88 20.00 -1.56
CA ASN A 259 -2.09 20.82 -0.38
C ASN A 259 -0.80 20.90 0.45
N MET A 260 -0.03 21.97 0.22
CA MET A 260 1.30 22.15 0.80
C MET A 260 1.35 22.31 2.32
N ASP A 261 0.22 22.49 3.01
CA ASP A 261 0.17 22.63 4.48
C ASP A 261 0.34 21.28 5.20
N CYS A 262 0.00 20.18 4.53
CA CYS A 262 0.19 18.82 5.04
C CYS A 262 0.85 17.89 4.00
N PHE A 263 1.59 18.49 3.07
CA PHE A 263 2.46 17.76 2.15
C PHE A 263 3.69 17.26 2.92
N ASN A 264 3.84 15.94 3.02
CA ASN A 264 5.05 15.31 3.52
C ASN A 264 6.08 15.31 2.38
N ASP A 265 7.16 16.09 2.49
CA ASP A 265 8.07 16.30 1.36
C ASP A 265 8.98 15.11 1.08
N CYS A 266 9.38 14.96 -0.19
CA CYS A 266 10.36 13.94 -0.57
C CYS A 266 11.79 14.47 -0.30
N GLY A 267 12.27 14.27 0.93
CA GLY A 267 13.59 14.73 1.34
C GLY A 267 14.72 14.09 0.53
N ARG A 268 15.87 14.79 0.46
CA ARG A 268 17.04 14.36 -0.34
C ARG A 268 17.46 12.90 -0.10
N CYS A 269 17.31 12.42 1.13
CA CYS A 269 17.77 11.12 1.58
C CYS A 269 16.66 10.10 1.86
N GLU A 270 15.42 10.47 1.57
CA GLU A 270 14.23 9.70 1.94
C GLU A 270 13.79 8.83 0.77
N LEU A 271 13.19 7.68 1.10
CA LEU A 271 12.41 6.92 0.13
C LEU A 271 11.07 7.65 -0.03
N CYS A 272 10.53 7.64 -1.25
CA CYS A 272 9.31 8.35 -1.61
C CYS A 272 8.58 7.52 -2.67
N LEU A 273 7.27 7.71 -2.82
CA LEU A 273 6.46 6.91 -3.74
C LEU A 273 7.01 6.99 -5.18
N GLY A 274 7.34 5.84 -5.76
CA GLY A 274 7.95 5.71 -7.10
C GLY A 274 9.41 6.19 -7.25
N ARG A 275 10.11 6.58 -6.18
CA ARG A 275 11.51 7.03 -6.27
C ARG A 275 12.48 5.85 -6.22
N ASP A 276 13.21 5.62 -7.31
CA ASP A 276 14.29 4.62 -7.39
C ASP A 276 15.34 4.85 -6.27
N PRO A 277 15.53 3.89 -5.33
CA PRO A 277 16.52 3.99 -4.25
C PRO A 277 17.96 4.21 -4.74
N ALA A 278 18.32 3.75 -5.94
CA ALA A 278 19.64 3.96 -6.52
C ALA A 278 19.91 5.43 -6.90
N THR A 279 18.87 6.28 -6.94
CA THR A 279 19.01 7.74 -7.13
C THR A 279 19.30 8.49 -5.83
N ILE A 280 19.11 7.84 -4.66
CA ILE A 280 19.41 8.46 -3.37
C ILE A 280 20.94 8.64 -3.25
N PRO A 281 21.42 9.85 -2.91
CA PRO A 281 22.86 10.11 -2.80
C PRO A 281 23.59 9.21 -1.80
N ALA A 282 24.79 8.75 -2.16
CA ALA A 282 25.54 7.77 -1.36
C ALA A 282 25.94 8.25 0.06
N ASP A 283 25.88 9.56 0.34
CA ASP A 283 26.11 10.17 1.66
C ASP A 283 24.86 10.20 2.55
N CYS A 284 23.71 9.74 2.06
CA CYS A 284 22.50 9.45 2.84
C CYS A 284 22.56 8.11 3.57
N PHE A 285 23.48 7.22 3.17
CA PHE A 285 23.65 5.91 3.78
C PHE A 285 24.78 5.93 4.80
N PRO A 286 24.72 5.07 5.85
CA PRO A 286 25.87 4.89 6.72
C PRO A 286 27.09 4.47 5.89
N PRO A 287 28.31 4.98 6.19
CA PRO A 287 29.50 4.56 5.47
C PRO A 287 29.66 3.05 5.60
N PRO A 288 30.05 2.33 4.53
CA PRO A 288 30.24 0.89 4.59
C PRO A 288 31.24 0.55 5.71
N PRO A 289 31.05 -0.57 6.43
CA PRO A 289 31.95 -0.97 7.50
C PRO A 289 33.39 -1.00 6.97
N PRO A 290 34.37 -0.43 7.70
CA PRO A 290 35.72 -0.28 7.20
C PRO A 290 36.27 -1.64 6.80
N SER A 291 36.62 -1.78 5.52
CA SER A 291 37.09 -3.03 4.93
C SER A 291 38.40 -3.46 5.58
N ASP A 292 38.32 -4.41 6.52
CA ASP A 292 39.43 -4.99 7.27
C ASP A 292 40.47 -3.95 7.73
N ALA A 293 40.18 -3.29 8.85
CA ALA A 293 41.21 -2.63 9.66
C ALA A 293 42.14 -3.73 10.23
N GLY A 294 42.99 -4.27 9.35
CA GLY A 294 43.69 -5.52 9.54
C GLY A 294 44.43 -5.57 10.86
N VAL A 295 44.31 -6.71 11.55
CA VAL A 295 44.84 -6.98 12.90
C VAL A 295 46.02 -6.07 13.25
N PRO A 296 45.85 -5.11 14.19
CA PRO A 296 46.86 -4.11 14.51
C PRO A 296 48.23 -4.77 14.68
N ARG A 297 49.26 -4.24 14.01
CA ARG A 297 50.61 -4.81 14.08
C ARG A 297 51.48 -4.00 15.02
N ASP A 298 52.36 -4.67 15.76
CA ASP A 298 53.39 -4.00 16.55
C ASP A 298 54.44 -3.34 15.64
N ASP A 299 55.33 -2.53 16.24
CA ASP A 299 56.45 -1.89 15.52
C ASP A 299 57.44 -2.90 14.88
N ALA A 300 57.30 -4.20 15.19
CA ALA A 300 58.06 -5.31 14.60
C ALA A 300 57.29 -6.07 13.50
N GLY A 301 56.04 -5.68 13.20
CA GLY A 301 55.21 -6.26 12.15
C GLY A 301 54.42 -7.52 12.55
N ASN A 302 54.41 -7.91 13.82
CA ASN A 302 53.62 -9.05 14.31
C ASN A 302 52.16 -8.63 14.53
N PRO A 303 51.16 -9.48 14.21
CA PRO A 303 49.78 -9.20 14.60
C PRO A 303 49.64 -9.19 16.12
N ILE A 304 49.09 -8.11 16.66
CA ILE A 304 48.74 -7.97 18.07
C ILE A 304 47.44 -8.75 18.29
N ASP A 305 47.51 -9.75 19.16
CA ASP A 305 46.32 -10.47 19.62
C ASP A 305 45.47 -9.52 20.47
N ALA A 306 44.38 -9.03 19.87
CA ALA A 306 43.50 -8.03 20.46
C ALA A 306 42.65 -8.68 21.57
N GLY A 307 43.27 -8.88 22.74
CA GLY A 307 42.56 -9.21 23.97
C GLY A 307 41.46 -8.20 24.27
N PRO A 308 40.43 -8.56 25.07
CA PRO A 308 39.12 -7.89 25.11
C PRO A 308 39.10 -6.57 25.90
N ARG A 309 40.12 -5.71 25.73
CA ARG A 309 40.29 -4.45 26.46
C ARG A 309 40.76 -3.26 25.64
N ASP A 310 41.38 -3.47 24.47
CA ASP A 310 41.86 -2.39 23.61
C ASP A 310 41.17 -2.45 22.23
N ALA A 311 39.83 -2.35 22.24
CA ALA A 311 39.13 -1.82 21.07
C ALA A 311 39.55 -0.35 20.93
N GLY A 312 40.44 -0.09 19.96
CA GLY A 312 40.85 1.28 19.65
C GLY A 312 39.63 2.16 19.40
N THR A 313 39.67 3.40 19.89
CA THR A 313 38.62 4.39 19.62
C THR A 313 38.29 4.40 18.13
N PRO A 314 37.02 4.21 17.70
CA PRO A 314 36.67 4.20 16.29
C PRO A 314 37.27 5.40 15.58
N THR A 315 38.07 5.14 14.55
CA THR A 315 38.72 6.19 13.77
C THR A 315 37.67 6.94 12.97
N ASP A 316 37.20 8.05 13.53
CA ASP A 316 36.50 9.17 12.88
C ASP A 316 35.68 8.73 11.66
N ALA A 317 34.71 7.82 11.92
CA ALA A 317 33.57 7.69 11.01
C ALA A 317 32.98 9.10 10.94
N GLY A 318 32.86 9.62 9.70
CA GLY A 318 32.53 11.02 9.46
C GLY A 318 31.21 11.46 10.12
N PRO A 319 30.83 12.75 9.97
CA PRO A 319 29.53 13.20 10.47
C PRO A 319 28.44 12.20 10.03
N PRO A 320 27.57 11.74 10.94
CA PRO A 320 26.57 10.73 10.62
C PRO A 320 25.74 11.21 9.42
N PRO A 321 25.27 10.28 8.57
CA PRO A 321 24.36 10.66 7.49
C PRO A 321 23.15 11.41 8.08
N PRO A 322 22.54 12.33 7.33
CA PRO A 322 21.25 12.89 7.74
C PRO A 322 20.25 11.74 7.99
N PRO A 323 19.35 11.88 8.97
CA PRO A 323 18.35 10.86 9.22
C PRO A 323 17.48 10.66 7.97
N ARG A 324 17.10 9.41 7.72
CA ARG A 324 16.18 9.01 6.63
C ARG A 324 14.70 9.09 7.01
N CYS A 325 14.44 9.39 8.28
CA CYS A 325 13.11 9.49 8.86
C CYS A 325 13.11 10.63 9.88
N GLU A 326 12.06 11.43 9.89
CA GLU A 326 11.83 12.39 10.96
C GLU A 326 11.52 11.68 12.30
N ASP A 327 11.73 12.40 13.40
CA ASP A 327 11.45 12.00 14.79
C ASP A 327 12.12 10.69 15.26
N ASP A 328 13.34 10.42 14.79
CA ASP A 328 14.15 9.24 15.15
C ASP A 328 13.44 7.89 14.89
N ARG A 329 12.45 7.86 14.00
CA ARG A 329 11.76 6.62 13.56
C ARG A 329 12.74 5.64 12.91
N GLN A 330 12.48 4.34 13.06
CA GLN A 330 13.33 3.30 12.45
C GLN A 330 13.25 3.38 10.91
N PRO A 331 14.39 3.47 10.20
CA PRO A 331 14.43 3.38 8.75
C PRO A 331 14.24 1.94 8.28
N CYS A 332 13.61 1.79 7.12
CA CYS A 332 13.29 0.51 6.47
C CYS A 332 13.28 0.67 4.93
N GLY A 333 12.93 -0.38 4.19
CA GLY A 333 12.72 -0.33 2.74
C GLY A 333 13.99 -0.38 1.89
N LEU A 334 15.18 -0.52 2.49
CA LEU A 334 16.41 -0.87 1.78
C LEU A 334 16.89 -2.28 2.15
N PRO A 335 17.61 -2.99 1.26
CA PRO A 335 18.15 -4.33 1.54
C PRO A 335 19.11 -4.46 2.73
N THR A 336 19.54 -3.35 3.33
CA THR A 336 20.42 -3.31 4.51
C THR A 336 19.71 -2.87 5.78
N ASP A 337 18.45 -2.45 5.70
CA ASP A 337 17.71 -1.96 6.86
C ASP A 337 17.13 -3.12 7.67
N PRO A 338 16.98 -2.95 9.00
CA PRO A 338 16.19 -3.87 9.81
C PRO A 338 14.71 -3.79 9.43
N ALA A 339 14.05 -4.95 9.31
CA ALA A 339 12.60 -5.03 9.19
C ALA A 339 11.90 -4.32 10.36
N CYS A 340 10.71 -3.78 10.09
CA CYS A 340 9.95 -3.05 11.09
C CYS A 340 9.53 -3.96 12.27
N PRO A 341 9.41 -3.40 13.49
CA PRO A 341 8.87 -4.15 14.63
C PRO A 341 7.43 -4.60 14.35
N GLY A 342 6.98 -5.70 14.96
CA GLY A 342 5.62 -6.19 14.73
C GLY A 342 4.54 -5.17 15.08
N GLY A 343 3.55 -5.03 14.20
CA GLY A 343 2.53 -3.98 14.24
C GLY A 343 2.97 -2.65 13.60
N TYR A 344 4.15 -2.57 12.99
CA TYR A 344 4.60 -1.42 12.21
C TYR A 344 4.74 -1.79 10.73
N TYR A 345 4.32 -0.88 9.86
CA TYR A 345 4.47 -0.97 8.41
C TYR A 345 5.63 -0.10 7.93
N CYS A 346 6.32 -0.50 6.85
CA CYS A 346 7.36 0.34 6.25
C CYS A 346 6.76 1.35 5.26
N LEU A 347 6.30 2.49 5.75
CA LEU A 347 5.75 3.55 4.89
C LEU A 347 6.88 4.40 4.31
N THR A 348 7.10 4.31 2.99
CA THR A 348 8.12 5.10 2.27
C THR A 348 9.47 5.17 3.00
N GLY A 349 9.91 4.03 3.53
CA GLY A 349 11.21 3.90 4.19
C GLY A 349 11.27 4.22 5.68
N CYS A 350 10.14 4.45 6.35
CA CYS A 350 10.05 4.64 7.80
C CYS A 350 9.02 3.71 8.44
N CYS A 351 9.33 3.13 9.60
CA CYS A 351 8.41 2.26 10.32
C CYS A 351 7.31 3.07 11.03
N ILE A 352 6.07 2.94 10.56
CA ILE A 352 4.88 3.66 11.06
C ILE A 352 3.91 2.68 11.73
N TYR A 353 3.26 3.12 12.79
CA TYR A 353 2.23 2.36 13.51
C TYR A 353 0.84 2.86 13.10
N PHE A 354 -0.04 1.96 12.64
CA PHE A 354 -1.32 2.30 12.01
C PHE A 354 -2.58 2.04 12.88
N GLY A 355 -2.41 1.75 14.18
CA GLY A 355 -3.52 1.68 15.16
C GLY A 355 -3.74 0.30 15.78
#